data_AF-A0A7L3Y2C9-F1
#
_entry.id   AF-A0A7L3Y2C9-F1
#
_cell.length_a   1.000
_cell.length_b   1.000
_cell.length_c   1.000
_cell.angle_alpha   90.00
_cell.angle_beta   90.00
_cell.angle_gamma   90.00
#
_symmetry.space_group_name_H-M   'P 1'
#
loop_
_entity.id
_entity.type
_entity.pdbx_description
1 polymer ?
#
loop_
_entity_poly.entity_id
_entity_poly.type
_entity_poly.pdbx_seq_one_letter_code
_entity_poly.pdbx_strand_id
1 'polypeptide(L)' 'RFSSGRRRRREPAAEGSPPRDRGSMRCQQVAVQYFARSTELAELCSETLSVPQQITSLQLWEEIVKIHPR' A
#
# COMPACT_ATOMS: atom_id res chain seq x y z
N ARG A 1 48.47 27.21 -39.00
CA ARG A 1 48.37 28.03 -37.76
C ARG A 1 47.82 27.14 -36.67
N PHE A 2 48.60 26.96 -35.59
CA PHE A 2 48.13 26.54 -34.27
C PHE A 2 46.90 27.40 -33.87
N SER A 3 45.94 26.99 -33.04
CA SER A 3 46.11 26.42 -31.70
C SER A 3 44.77 25.87 -31.15
N SER A 4 44.86 24.81 -30.32
CA SER A 4 44.18 24.61 -29.02
C SER A 4 42.66 24.90 -28.93
N GLY A 5 41.79 23.94 -28.60
CA GLY A 5 41.88 23.07 -27.43
C GLY A 5 40.90 23.55 -26.35
N ARG A 6 39.88 22.75 -26.02
CA ARG A 6 39.24 22.75 -24.69
C ARG A 6 38.45 21.46 -24.50
N ARG A 7 39.11 20.52 -23.82
CA ARG A 7 38.43 19.47 -23.05
C ARG A 7 37.39 20.17 -22.15
N ARG A 8 36.10 19.93 -22.38
CA ARG A 8 35.14 20.02 -21.28
C ARG A 8 34.93 18.61 -20.75
N ARG A 9 35.57 18.41 -19.61
CA ARG A 9 35.49 17.23 -18.74
C ARG A 9 34.12 17.25 -18.06
N ARG A 10 33.41 16.12 -18.15
CA ARG A 10 32.42 15.51 -17.24
C ARG A 10 31.20 16.35 -16.82
N GLU A 11 30.02 15.74 -16.91
CA GLU A 11 29.33 15.06 -15.79
C GLU A 11 28.39 14.01 -16.41
N PRO A 12 28.33 12.76 -15.90
CA PRO A 12 27.29 11.84 -16.28
C PRO A 12 25.98 12.39 -15.71
N ALA A 13 25.00 12.65 -16.57
CA ALA A 13 23.65 12.92 -16.09
C ALA A 13 23.25 11.72 -15.25
N ALA A 14 23.13 11.95 -13.93
CA ALA A 14 22.62 11.00 -12.99
C ALA A 14 21.27 10.51 -13.54
N GLU A 15 21.30 9.31 -14.10
CA GLU A 15 20.11 8.57 -14.44
C GLU A 15 19.40 8.38 -13.12
N GLY A 16 18.40 9.24 -12.89
CA GLY A 16 17.55 9.19 -11.73
C GLY A 16 16.98 7.80 -11.70
N SER A 17 17.54 6.95 -10.85
CA SER A 17 16.97 5.66 -10.54
C SER A 17 15.50 5.93 -10.25
N PRO A 18 14.55 5.24 -10.92
CA PRO A 18 13.16 5.38 -10.54
C PRO A 18 13.08 5.12 -9.04
N PRO A 19 12.28 5.90 -8.28
CA PRO A 19 12.19 5.72 -6.85
C PRO A 19 11.93 4.25 -6.60
N ARG A 20 12.89 3.58 -5.94
CA ARG A 20 12.77 2.18 -5.54
C ARG A 20 11.46 2.08 -4.81
N ASP A 21 10.50 1.46 -5.49
CA ASP A 21 9.16 1.11 -5.07
C ASP A 21 8.86 1.65 -3.67
N ARG A 22 8.50 2.93 -3.59
CA ARG A 22 8.04 3.55 -2.35
C ARG A 22 6.68 2.91 -2.13
N GLY A 23 6.73 1.72 -1.50
CA GLY A 23 5.77 0.65 -1.65
C GLY A 23 4.41 1.18 -2.05
N SER A 24 4.04 0.95 -3.30
CA SER A 24 2.64 0.98 -3.66
C SER A 24 1.97 0.03 -2.68
N MET A 25 1.37 0.57 -1.61
CA MET A 25 0.67 -0.23 -0.62
C MET A 25 -0.56 -0.74 -1.35
N ARG A 26 -0.37 -1.87 -2.03
CA ARG A 26 -1.44 -2.53 -2.77
C ARG A 26 -2.46 -2.93 -1.72
N CYS A 27 -3.63 -2.29 -1.77
CA CYS A 27 -4.76 -2.69 -0.96
C CYS A 27 -5.48 -3.82 -1.70
N GLN A 28 -5.89 -4.84 -0.96
CA GLN A 28 -6.79 -5.89 -1.43
C GLN A 28 -8.18 -5.68 -0.85
N GLN A 29 -9.20 -5.98 -1.64
CA GLN A 29 -10.58 -6.00 -1.18
C GLN A 29 -10.91 -7.41 -0.70
N VAL A 30 -11.41 -7.52 0.52
CA VAL A 30 -11.82 -8.80 1.12
C VAL A 30 -13.28 -8.73 1.51
N ALA A 31 -14.04 -9.77 1.21
CA ALA A 31 -15.42 -9.91 1.66
C ALA A 31 -15.44 -10.56 3.05
N VAL A 32 -15.99 -9.86 4.03
CA VAL A 32 -16.22 -10.37 5.39
C VAL A 32 -17.69 -10.75 5.51
N GLN A 33 -17.95 -11.94 6.06
CA GLN A 33 -19.30 -12.46 6.30
C GLN A 33 -19.49 -12.70 7.80
N TYR A 34 -20.60 -12.22 8.33
CA TYR A 34 -20.95 -12.32 9.73
C TYR A 34 -22.04 -13.37 9.90
N PHE A 35 -21.97 -14.12 11.00
CA PHE A 35 -22.90 -15.21 11.31
C PHE A 35 -23.44 -15.09 12.74
N ALA A 36 -24.69 -15.51 12.94
CA ALA A 36 -25.37 -15.49 14.25
C ALA A 36 -25.27 -14.12 14.93
N ARG A 37 -24.93 -14.07 16.23
CA ARG A 37 -24.83 -12.82 17.00
C ARG A 37 -23.93 -11.76 16.35
N SER A 38 -22.95 -12.13 15.52
CA SER A 38 -22.10 -11.14 14.86
C SER A 38 -22.82 -10.29 13.81
N THR A 39 -23.92 -10.78 13.19
CA THR A 39 -24.73 -9.95 12.28
C THR A 39 -25.55 -8.90 13.04
N GLU A 40 -25.94 -9.21 14.27
CA GLU A 40 -26.64 -8.27 15.16
C GLU A 40 -25.68 -7.17 15.63
N LEU A 41 -24.43 -7.55 15.93
CA LEU A 41 -23.40 -6.63 16.41
C LEU A 41 -22.85 -5.70 15.31
N ALA A 42 -22.68 -6.21 14.10
CA ALA A 42 -22.24 -5.41 12.95
C ALA A 42 -23.42 -4.74 12.23
N GLU A 43 -24.67 -5.05 12.61
CA GLU A 43 -25.91 -4.66 11.93
C GLU A 43 -25.97 -5.03 10.43
N LEU A 44 -25.09 -5.95 10.00
CA LEU A 44 -24.92 -6.34 8.61
C LEU A 44 -24.51 -7.81 8.47
N CYS A 45 -24.92 -8.42 7.35
CA CYS A 45 -24.61 -9.83 7.06
C CYS A 45 -23.23 -9.99 6.40
N SER A 46 -22.78 -8.97 5.66
CA SER A 46 -21.49 -9.00 4.96
C SER A 46 -21.04 -7.60 4.57
N GLU A 47 -19.72 -7.37 4.50
CA GLU A 47 -19.14 -6.13 3.98
C GLU A 47 -17.86 -6.40 3.20
N THR A 48 -17.41 -5.39 2.44
CA THR A 48 -16.14 -5.45 1.71
C THR A 48 -15.14 -4.48 2.34
N LEU A 49 -14.04 -5.00 2.88
CA LEU A 49 -12.99 -4.21 3.50
C LEU A 49 -11.79 -4.05 2.58
N SER A 50 -11.20 -2.86 2.56
CA SER A 50 -9.94 -2.60 1.88
C SER A 50 -8.79 -2.73 2.88
N VAL A 51 -7.94 -3.74 2.70
CA VAL A 51 -6.84 -4.06 3.64
C VAL A 51 -5.49 -4.09 2.92
N PRO A 52 -4.36 -3.85 3.60
CA PRO A 52 -3.04 -4.04 3.00
C PRO A 52 -2.87 -5.46 2.45
N GLN A 53 -2.13 -5.60 1.34
CA GLN A 53 -1.85 -6.91 0.73
C GLN A 53 -1.18 -7.90 1.71
N GLN A 54 -0.37 -7.38 2.64
CA GLN A 54 0.23 -8.14 3.72
C GLN A 54 -0.42 -7.73 5.04
N ILE A 55 -1.35 -8.55 5.53
CA ILE A 55 -2.04 -8.35 6.80
C ILE A 55 -2.11 -9.68 7.54
N THR A 56 -1.98 -9.64 8.87
CA THR A 56 -2.18 -10.81 9.73
C THR A 56 -3.64 -10.95 10.14
N SER A 57 -4.07 -12.16 10.53
CA SER A 57 -5.44 -12.37 11.01
C SER A 57 -5.79 -11.50 12.22
N LEU A 58 -4.83 -11.25 13.12
CA LEU A 58 -5.03 -10.39 14.28
C LEU A 58 -5.29 -8.93 13.86
N GLN A 59 -4.48 -8.40 12.94
CA GLN A 59 -4.67 -7.04 12.44
C GLN A 59 -5.99 -6.89 11.68
N LEU A 60 -6.38 -7.89 10.88
CA LEU A 60 -7.68 -7.89 10.22
C LEU A 60 -8.83 -7.83 11.24
N TRP A 61 -8.73 -8.61 12.32
CA TRP A 61 -9.70 -8.56 13.41
C TRP A 61 -9.76 -7.19 14.09
N GLU A 62 -8.61 -6.56 14.35
CA GLU A 62 -8.55 -5.21 14.91
C GLU A 62 -9.24 -4.19 13.99
N GLU A 63 -9.07 -4.29 12.68
CA GLU A 63 -9.79 -3.44 11.72
C GLU A 63 -11.30 -3.69 11.77
N ILE A 64 -11.76 -4.94 11.83
CA ILE A 64 -13.19 -5.27 11.96
C ILE A 64 -13.78 -4.67 13.24
N VAL A 65 -13.09 -4.82 14.38
CA VAL A 65 -13.56 -4.30 15.68
C VAL A 65 -13.54 -2.77 15.72
N LYS A 66 -12.62 -2.12 15.01
CA LYS A 66 -12.61 -0.65 14.88
C LYS A 66 -13.83 -0.12 14.11
N ILE A 67 -14.31 -0.87 13.11
CA ILE A 67 -15.47 -0.48 12.30
C ILE A 67 -16.77 -0.68 13.08
N HIS A 68 -16.86 -1.79 13.82
CA HIS A 68 -18.02 -2.14 14.65
C HIS A 68 -17.67 -2.16 16.13
N PRO A 69 -17.30 -1.01 16.73
CA PRO A 69 -17.17 -0.91 18.17
C PRO A 69 -18.58 -0.95 18.76
N ARG A 70 -18.81 -1.91 19.66
CA ARG A 70 -20.08 -2.15 20.37
C ARG A 70 -20.95 -0.93 20.66
#